data_AF-A0A0G0DGN2-F1
#
_entry.id   AF-A0A0G0DGN2-F1
#
_cell.length_a   1.000
_cell.length_b   1.000
_cell.length_c   1.000
_cell.angle_alpha   90.00
_cell.angle_beta   90.00
_cell.angle_gamma   90.00
#
_symmetry.space_group_name_H-M   'P 1'
#
loop_
_entity.id
_entity.type
_entity.pdbx_description
1 polymer ?
#
loop_
_entity_poly.entity_id
_entity_poly.type
_entity_poly.pdbx_seq_one_letter_code
_entity_poly.pdbx_strand_id
1 'polypeptide(L)'
;MDCPNKHKELEKILFHNVEVDCCPEFKIYNIDKRCPECRIPFVQIDYDDSNVKIDFCKMCSGIWLDRGEFKQIMVYLKKKADYEILHHYTKNLAKELWEVFTGPEKLRDELGDFFMLLKLLNYKFVVQHPHINNLIDELPK
;
A
#
# COMPACT_ATOMS: atom_id res chain seq x y z
N MET A 1 -0.23 11.30 -12.76
CA MET A 1 0.54 10.10 -13.18
C MET A 1 0.20 9.85 -14.64
N ASP A 2 1.02 9.17 -15.44
CA ASP A 2 0.55 8.74 -16.77
C ASP A 2 -0.29 7.47 -16.61
N CYS A 3 -1.39 7.34 -17.35
CA CYS A 3 -2.13 6.09 -17.35
C CYS A 3 -1.20 4.96 -17.86
N PRO A 4 -1.05 3.83 -17.13
CA PRO A 4 -0.24 2.69 -17.58
C PRO A 4 -0.73 2.11 -18.92
N ASN A 5 -1.99 2.34 -19.25
CA ASN A 5 -2.56 2.07 -20.55
C ASN A 5 -2.28 3.24 -21.50
N LYS A 6 -1.23 3.10 -22.33
CA LYS A 6 -0.73 4.13 -23.26
C LYS A 6 -1.75 4.64 -24.30
N HIS A 7 -2.99 4.13 -24.28
CA HIS A 7 -4.09 4.48 -25.17
C HIS A 7 -5.28 5.14 -24.47
N LYS A 8 -5.20 5.50 -23.18
CA LYS A 8 -6.32 6.11 -22.44
C LYS A 8 -5.90 7.28 -21.56
N GLU A 9 -6.72 8.33 -21.55
CA GLU A 9 -6.58 9.47 -20.66
C GLU A 9 -7.13 9.14 -19.27
N LEU A 10 -6.57 9.77 -18.23
CA LEU A 10 -7.06 9.66 -16.87
C LEU A 10 -8.40 10.39 -16.72
N GLU A 11 -9.40 9.69 -16.21
CA GLU A 11 -10.64 10.30 -15.74
C GLU A 11 -10.49 10.67 -14.26
N LYS A 12 -10.80 11.93 -13.93
CA LYS A 12 -10.87 12.37 -12.54
C LYS A 12 -12.22 12.03 -11.95
N ILE A 13 -12.24 11.16 -10.96
CA ILE A 13 -13.45 10.82 -10.21
C ILE A 13 -13.33 11.42 -8.81
N LEU A 14 -14.36 12.17 -8.40
CA LEU A 14 -14.49 12.67 -7.04
C LEU A 14 -15.05 11.57 -6.13
N PHE A 15 -14.19 10.99 -5.29
CA PHE A 15 -14.59 10.04 -4.26
C PHE A 15 -14.42 10.70 -2.89
N HIS A 16 -15.53 11.01 -2.21
CA HIS A 16 -15.51 11.68 -0.88
C HIS A 16 -14.65 12.96 -0.85
N ASN A 17 -14.79 13.83 -1.86
CA ASN A 17 -14.01 15.06 -2.03
C ASN A 17 -12.50 14.87 -2.28
N VAL A 18 -12.07 13.65 -2.59
CA VAL A 18 -10.72 13.38 -3.08
C VAL A 18 -10.78 13.21 -4.59
N GLU A 19 -10.00 13.99 -5.34
CA GLU A 19 -9.79 13.77 -6.77
C GLU A 19 -8.94 12.51 -6.95
N VAL A 20 -9.53 11.47 -7.55
CA VAL A 20 -8.84 10.23 -7.88
C VAL A 20 -8.68 10.15 -9.39
N ASP A 21 -7.43 10.04 -9.84
CA ASP A 21 -7.09 9.78 -11.23
C ASP A 21 -7.32 8.28 -11.54
N CYS A 22 -8.40 7.95 -12.23
CA CYS A 22 -8.72 6.59 -12.66
C CYS A 22 -8.39 6.41 -14.14
N CYS A 23 -7.71 5.32 -14.50
CA CYS A 23 -7.62 4.90 -15.90
C CYS A 23 -8.68 3.85 -16.22
N PRO A 24 -9.69 4.14 -17.05
CA PRO A 24 -10.84 3.27 -17.20
C PRO A 24 -10.54 2.13 -18.18
N GLU A 25 -10.22 0.94 -17.66
CA GLU A 25 -10.28 -0.30 -18.43
C GLU A 25 -11.02 -1.39 -17.68
N PHE A 26 -12.25 -1.10 -17.30
CA PHE A 26 -13.15 -2.13 -16.77
C PHE A 26 -13.62 -3.01 -17.91
N LYS A 27 -13.15 -4.26 -17.94
CA LYS A 27 -13.75 -5.30 -18.77
C LYS A 27 -15.03 -5.77 -18.10
N ILE A 28 -16.12 -5.73 -18.86
CA ILE A 28 -17.46 -6.05 -18.38
C ILE A 28 -17.88 -7.40 -18.94
N TYR A 29 -18.36 -8.28 -18.05
CA TYR A 29 -18.86 -9.62 -18.37
C TYR A 29 -20.31 -9.74 -17.89
N ASN A 30 -21.19 -10.27 -18.75
CA ASN A 30 -22.55 -10.62 -18.35
C ASN A 30 -22.55 -12.04 -17.81
N ILE A 31 -23.17 -12.25 -16.66
CA ILE A 31 -23.24 -13.57 -16.01
C ILE A 31 -24.68 -13.92 -15.62
N ASP A 32 -24.98 -15.22 -15.58
CA ASP A 32 -26.32 -15.73 -15.26
C ASP A 32 -26.63 -15.73 -13.75
N LYS A 33 -25.64 -15.42 -12.89
CA LYS A 33 -25.87 -15.23 -11.46
C LYS A 33 -26.78 -14.02 -11.25
N ARG A 34 -27.71 -14.13 -10.29
CA ARG A 34 -28.70 -13.09 -9.99
C ARG A 34 -28.49 -12.48 -8.62
N CYS A 35 -28.79 -11.18 -8.52
CA CYS A 35 -28.86 -10.48 -7.26
C CYS A 35 -29.94 -11.10 -6.35
N PRO A 36 -29.64 -11.47 -5.11
CA PRO A 36 -30.63 -12.04 -4.19
C PRO A 36 -31.72 -11.02 -3.82
N GLU A 37 -31.41 -9.73 -3.84
CA GLU A 37 -32.34 -8.64 -3.52
C GLU A 37 -33.23 -8.30 -4.73
N CYS A 38 -32.62 -8.00 -5.87
CA CYS A 38 -33.34 -7.50 -7.06
C CYS A 38 -33.78 -8.59 -8.04
N ARG A 39 -33.24 -9.82 -7.91
CA ARG A 39 -33.44 -10.96 -8.83
C ARG A 39 -33.07 -10.69 -10.30
N ILE A 40 -32.28 -9.66 -10.58
CA ILE A 40 -31.72 -9.38 -11.90
C ILE A 40 -30.33 -9.98 -12.08
N PRO A 41 -29.89 -10.26 -13.33
CA PRO A 41 -28.53 -10.71 -13.60
C PRO A 41 -27.48 -9.69 -13.13
N PHE A 42 -26.38 -10.21 -12.57
CA PHE A 42 -25.22 -9.41 -12.22
C PHE A 42 -24.43 -9.01 -13.46
N VAL A 43 -23.67 -7.93 -13.30
CA VAL A 43 -22.62 -7.53 -14.23
C VAL A 43 -21.29 -7.68 -13.52
N GLN A 44 -20.41 -8.48 -14.11
CA GLN A 44 -19.13 -8.82 -13.52
C GLN A 44 -18.04 -7.92 -14.11
N ILE A 45 -17.22 -7.33 -13.24
CA ILE A 45 -16.13 -6.41 -13.60
C ILE A 45 -14.81 -6.88 -13.01
N ASP A 46 -13.70 -6.69 -13.73
CA ASP A 46 -12.37 -6.98 -13.17
C ASP A 46 -11.98 -5.89 -12.13
N TYR A 47 -11.43 -6.31 -10.99
CA TYR A 47 -10.93 -5.42 -9.95
C TYR A 47 -9.44 -5.13 -10.16
N ASP A 48 -9.15 -4.03 -10.85
CA ASP A 48 -7.78 -3.58 -11.11
C ASP A 48 -6.95 -4.74 -11.71
N ASP A 49 -5.64 -4.82 -11.42
CA ASP A 49 -4.78 -5.94 -11.83
C ASP A 49 -4.82 -7.15 -10.88
N SER A 50 -5.83 -7.26 -10.01
CA SER A 50 -5.88 -8.29 -8.96
C SER A 50 -6.35 -9.67 -9.45
N ASN A 51 -6.76 -9.79 -10.73
CA ASN A 51 -7.46 -10.94 -11.32
C ASN A 51 -8.77 -11.34 -10.60
N VAL A 52 -9.24 -10.54 -9.63
CA VAL A 52 -10.52 -10.76 -8.97
C VAL A 52 -11.63 -10.14 -9.80
N LYS A 53 -12.74 -10.85 -9.93
CA LYS A 53 -13.94 -10.36 -10.59
C LYS A 53 -14.96 -9.98 -9.52
N ILE A 54 -15.67 -8.88 -9.72
CA ILE A 54 -16.67 -8.36 -8.79
C ILE A 54 -18.04 -8.41 -9.45
N ASP A 55 -19.01 -9.00 -8.77
CA ASP A 55 -20.39 -9.10 -9.24
C ASP A 55 -21.16 -7.84 -8.78
N PHE A 56 -21.53 -6.98 -9.72
CA PHE A 56 -22.23 -5.72 -9.48
C PHE A 56 -23.70 -5.78 -9.92
N CYS A 57 -24.60 -5.36 -9.03
CA CYS A 57 -26.02 -5.22 -9.34
C CYS A 57 -26.33 -3.80 -9.84
N LYS A 58 -26.76 -3.67 -11.09
CA LYS A 58 -27.14 -2.38 -11.69
C LYS A 58 -28.38 -1.71 -11.08
N MET A 59 -29.20 -2.45 -10.33
CA MET A 59 -30.44 -1.91 -9.74
C MET A 59 -30.25 -1.37 -8.32
N CYS A 60 -29.63 -2.14 -7.42
CA CYS A 60 -29.41 -1.71 -6.03
C CYS A 60 -27.99 -1.18 -5.78
N SER A 61 -27.14 -1.14 -6.80
CA SER A 61 -25.72 -0.80 -6.70
C SER A 61 -24.93 -1.69 -5.71
N GLY A 62 -25.47 -2.87 -5.40
CA GLY A 62 -24.87 -3.83 -4.49
C GLY A 62 -23.68 -4.55 -5.13
N ILE A 63 -22.63 -4.75 -4.33
CA ILE A 63 -21.40 -5.47 -4.71
C ILE A 63 -21.39 -6.82 -4.02
N TRP A 64 -21.12 -7.88 -4.78
CA TRP A 64 -21.10 -9.25 -4.31
C TRP A 64 -19.77 -9.90 -4.68
N LEU A 65 -19.25 -10.71 -3.75
CA LEU A 65 -17.99 -11.43 -3.87
C LEU A 65 -18.23 -12.90 -3.52
N ASP A 66 -17.66 -13.79 -4.31
CA ASP A 66 -17.64 -15.22 -4.03
C ASP A 66 -16.67 -15.52 -2.88
N ARG A 67 -16.81 -16.73 -2.32
CA ARG A 67 -15.93 -17.21 -1.25
C ARG A 67 -14.48 -17.20 -1.72
N GLY A 68 -13.64 -16.44 -1.02
CA GLY A 68 -12.19 -16.37 -1.26
C GLY A 68 -11.75 -15.18 -2.11
N GLU A 69 -12.65 -14.52 -2.84
CA GLU A 69 -12.34 -13.32 -3.62
C GLU A 69 -11.97 -12.14 -2.71
N PHE A 70 -12.71 -11.96 -1.61
CA PHE A 70 -12.38 -10.94 -0.61
C PHE A 70 -10.94 -11.07 -0.08
N LYS A 71 -10.48 -12.30 0.19
CA LYS A 71 -9.11 -12.55 0.66
C LYS A 71 -8.07 -12.17 -0.40
N GLN A 72 -8.38 -12.41 -1.69
CA GLN A 72 -7.50 -12.05 -2.79
C GLN A 72 -7.38 -10.53 -2.94
N ILE A 73 -8.50 -9.80 -2.85
CA ILE A 73 -8.52 -8.32 -2.82
C ILE A 73 -7.64 -7.81 -1.67
N MET A 74 -7.79 -8.37 -0.47
CA MET A 74 -6.97 -7.98 0.68
C MET A 74 -5.47 -8.20 0.47
N VAL A 75 -5.08 -9.31 -0.17
CA VAL A 75 -3.67 -9.59 -0.50
C VAL A 75 -3.16 -8.63 -1.57
N TYR A 76 -3.98 -8.35 -2.58
CA TYR A 76 -3.66 -7.40 -3.65
C TYR A 76 -3.42 -5.99 -3.09
N LEU A 77 -4.36 -5.49 -2.26
CA LEU A 77 -4.26 -4.17 -1.64
C LEU A 77 -3.02 -4.03 -0.75
N LYS A 78 -2.67 -5.07 0.02
CA LYS A 78 -1.43 -5.08 0.81
C LYS A 78 -0.20 -4.93 -0.09
N LYS A 79 -0.11 -5.73 -1.16
CA LYS A 79 1.02 -5.65 -2.11
C LYS A 79 1.11 -4.29 -2.80
N LYS A 80 -0.03 -3.71 -3.20
CA LYS A 80 -0.10 -2.39 -3.84
C LYS A 80 0.33 -1.28 -2.88
N ALA A 81 -0.18 -1.31 -1.64
CA ALA A 81 0.20 -0.36 -0.60
C ALA A 81 1.68 -0.48 -0.23
N ASP A 82 2.21 -1.69 -0.04
CA ASP A 82 3.62 -1.91 0.28
C ASP A 82 4.54 -1.37 -0.83
N TYR A 83 4.15 -1.54 -2.10
CA TYR A 83 4.87 -1.00 -3.25
C TYR A 83 4.84 0.54 -3.27
N GLU A 84 3.66 1.16 -3.12
CA GLU A 84 3.51 2.62 -3.15
C GLU A 84 4.19 3.31 -1.96
N ILE A 85 4.06 2.72 -0.75
CA ILE A 85 4.71 3.20 0.47
C ILE A 85 6.22 3.10 0.32
N LEU A 86 6.75 1.92 -0.02
CA LEU A 86 8.20 1.74 -0.11
C LEU A 86 8.81 2.70 -1.13
N HIS A 87 8.18 2.91 -2.29
CA HIS A 87 8.78 3.73 -3.33
C HIS A 87 8.78 5.23 -3.01
N HIS A 88 7.76 5.74 -2.31
CA HIS A 88 7.71 7.14 -1.90
C HIS A 88 8.57 7.43 -0.66
N TYR A 89 8.56 6.54 0.33
CA TYR A 89 9.35 6.73 1.54
C TYR A 89 10.85 6.55 1.31
N THR A 90 11.27 5.58 0.49
CA THR A 90 12.71 5.35 0.23
C THR A 90 13.37 6.51 -0.49
N LYS A 91 12.67 7.19 -1.41
CA LYS A 91 13.23 8.31 -2.16
C LYS A 91 13.51 9.52 -1.27
N ASN A 92 12.59 9.84 -0.37
CA ASN A 92 12.76 10.97 0.56
C ASN A 92 13.78 10.61 1.65
N LEU A 93 13.70 9.40 2.21
CA LEU A 93 14.65 8.93 3.21
C LEU A 93 16.07 8.88 2.66
N ALA A 94 16.27 8.35 1.45
CA ALA A 94 17.61 8.28 0.84
C ALA A 94 18.18 9.66 0.54
N LYS A 95 17.35 10.63 0.15
CA LYS A 95 17.78 12.01 -0.08
C LYS A 95 18.20 12.69 1.23
N GLU A 96 17.39 12.57 2.28
CA GLU A 96 17.71 13.13 3.60
C GLU A 96 18.94 12.44 4.22
N LEU A 97 19.07 11.11 4.07
CA LEU A 97 20.27 10.39 4.48
C LEU A 97 21.50 10.89 3.71
N TRP A 98 21.38 11.07 2.39
CA TRP A 98 22.50 11.53 1.56
C TRP A 98 22.99 12.92 1.97
N GLU A 99 22.10 13.83 2.35
CA GLU A 99 22.44 15.16 2.87
C GLU A 99 23.23 15.09 4.19
N VAL A 100 22.93 14.12 5.06
CA VAL A 100 23.70 13.86 6.29
C VAL A 100 25.08 13.25 5.98
N PHE A 101 25.17 12.36 4.99
CA PHE A 101 26.42 11.69 4.62
C PHE A 101 27.34 12.50 3.68
N THR A 102 26.85 13.56 3.01
CA THR A 102 27.65 14.39 2.08
C THR A 102 28.06 15.76 2.62
N GLY A 103 27.88 15.97 3.93
CA GLY A 103 28.41 17.14 4.62
C GLY A 103 29.92 17.34 4.36
N PRO A 104 30.39 18.60 4.23
CA PRO A 104 31.76 18.92 3.80
C PRO A 104 32.85 18.59 4.84
N GLU A 105 32.47 18.20 6.06
CA GLU A 105 33.42 17.85 7.11
C GLU A 105 33.45 16.34 7.36
N LYS A 106 34.65 15.84 7.61
CA LYS A 106 35.02 14.44 7.51
C LYS A 106 34.18 13.57 8.46
N LEU A 107 33.39 12.69 7.86
CA LEU A 107 32.53 11.64 8.43
C LEU A 107 33.08 10.83 9.63
N ARG A 108 34.38 10.90 9.95
CA ARG A 108 35.01 10.03 10.96
C ARG A 108 34.99 10.61 12.37
N ASP A 109 34.85 11.93 12.52
CA ASP A 109 34.88 12.59 13.83
C ASP A 109 33.47 12.83 14.43
N GLU A 110 32.41 12.91 13.61
CA GLU A 110 31.01 13.11 14.06
C GLU A 110 30.21 11.82 14.28
N LEU A 111 30.64 10.70 13.69
CA LEU A 111 29.93 9.42 13.89
C LEU A 111 29.96 8.96 15.35
N GLY A 112 30.94 9.40 16.15
CA GLY A 112 30.98 9.12 17.59
C GLY A 112 29.78 9.70 18.34
N ASP A 113 29.35 10.90 18.00
CA ASP A 113 28.19 11.57 18.59
C ASP A 113 26.88 10.95 18.10
N PHE A 114 26.81 10.56 16.82
CA PHE A 114 25.68 9.80 16.28
C PHE A 114 25.53 8.43 16.96
N PHE A 115 26.64 7.70 17.18
CA PHE A 115 26.61 6.44 17.92
C PHE A 115 26.28 6.64 19.41
N MET A 116 26.67 7.76 20.02
CA MET A 116 26.23 8.18 21.36
C MET A 116 24.71 8.39 21.39
N LEU A 117 24.16 9.11 20.42
CA LEU A 117 22.72 9.32 20.29
C LEU A 117 21.97 8.01 20.03
N LEU A 118 22.49 7.14 19.18
CA LEU A 118 21.92 5.81 18.92
C LEU A 118 21.98 4.93 20.17
N LYS A 119 23.08 5.01 20.94
CA LYS A 119 23.23 4.30 22.22
C LYS A 119 22.27 4.84 23.29
N LEU A 120 22.06 6.16 23.36
CA LEU A 120 21.11 6.80 24.27
C LEU A 120 19.65 6.49 23.88
N LEU A 121 19.34 6.49 22.59
CA LEU A 121 18.05 6.04 22.06
C LEU A 121 17.79 4.58 22.42
N ASN A 122 18.78 3.70 22.27
CA ASN A 122 18.69 2.30 22.72
C ASN A 122 18.45 2.21 24.22
N TYR A 123 19.15 3.00 25.05
CA TYR A 123 18.89 3.03 26.50
C TYR A 123 17.47 3.48 26.83
N LYS A 124 16.97 4.54 26.19
CA LYS A 124 15.60 5.02 26.39
C LYS A 124 14.57 3.99 25.94
N PHE A 125 14.83 3.32 24.81
CA PHE A 125 13.95 2.30 24.25
C PHE A 125 13.91 1.04 25.13
N VAL A 126 15.07 0.57 25.62
CA VAL A 126 15.20 -0.54 26.58
C VAL A 126 14.45 -0.24 27.88
N VAL A 127 14.54 1.00 28.37
CA VAL A 127 13.83 1.41 29.59
C VAL A 127 12.32 1.55 29.37
N GLN A 128 11.89 2.03 28.20
CA GLN A 128 10.47 2.17 27.85
C GLN A 128 9.79 0.84 27.46
N HIS A 129 10.57 -0.14 26.99
CA HIS A 129 10.06 -1.44 26.54
C HIS A 129 10.87 -2.60 27.16
N PRO A 130 10.69 -2.88 28.47
CA PRO A 130 11.49 -3.86 29.20
C PRO A 130 11.39 -5.31 28.66
N HIS A 131 10.34 -5.62 27.90
CA HIS A 131 10.15 -6.93 27.28
C HIS A 131 11.09 -7.21 26.10
N ILE A 132 11.70 -6.18 25.50
CA ILE A 132 12.57 -6.35 24.32
C ILE A 132 14.00 -6.76 24.70
N ASN A 133 14.45 -6.53 25.95
CA ASN A 133 15.74 -7.02 26.44
C ASN A 133 15.88 -8.54 26.28
N ASN A 134 14.82 -9.29 26.61
CA ASN A 134 14.83 -10.74 26.49
C ASN A 134 15.02 -11.21 25.04
N LEU A 135 14.58 -10.42 24.05
CA LEU A 135 14.74 -10.73 22.62
C LEU A 135 16.13 -10.36 22.09
N ILE A 136 16.80 -9.38 22.71
CA ILE A 136 18.17 -8.99 22.34
C ILE A 136 19.17 -10.03 22.87
N ASP A 137 18.92 -10.62 24.04
CA ASP A 137 19.75 -11.70 24.61
C ASP A 137 19.65 -13.02 23.83
N GLU A 138 18.60 -13.19 23.02
CA GLU A 138 18.39 -14.37 22.16
C GLU A 138 19.01 -14.24 20.75
N LEU A 139 19.57 -13.09 20.39
CA LEU A 139 20.25 -12.94 19.10
C LEU A 139 21.63 -13.63 19.12
N PRO A 140 21.93 -14.50 18.14
CA PRO A 140 23.26 -15.08 18.04
C PRO A 140 24.30 -13.98 17.79
N LYS A 141 25.38 -14.01 18.56
CA LYS A 141 26.53 -13.10 18.45
C LYS A 141 27.34 -13.34 17.19
#